data_AF-A0A947C0M6-F1
#
_entry.id   AF-A0A947C0M6-F1
#
_cell.length_a   1.000
_cell.length_b   1.000
_cell.length_c   1.000
_cell.angle_alpha   90.00
_cell.angle_beta   90.00
_cell.angle_gamma   90.00
#
_symmetry.space_group_name_H-M   'P 1'
#
loop_
_entity.id
_entity.type
_entity.pdbx_description
1 polymer ?
#
loop_
_entity_poly.entity_id
_entity_poly.type
_entity_poly.pdbx_seq_one_letter_code
_entity_poly.pdbx_strand_id
1 'polypeptide(L)' 'MDKKDIRKHIIDNGIKNLKEFGYPQVDEKNILNNTVYSAFFLSMLEENVGTDSRVDEVLKELIEEINENNP' A
#
# COMPACT_ATOMS: atom_id res chain seq x y z
N MET A 1 2.10 -4.99 -17.94
CA MET A 1 2.63 -5.06 -16.58
C MET A 1 1.87 -6.16 -15.89
N ASP A 2 2.57 -7.14 -15.33
CA ASP A 2 1.88 -8.24 -14.65
C ASP A 2 1.42 -7.78 -13.25
N LYS A 3 0.61 -8.60 -12.59
CA LYS A 3 0.06 -8.27 -11.27
C LYS A 3 1.14 -8.06 -10.20
N LYS A 4 2.26 -8.79 -10.30
CA LYS A 4 3.38 -8.69 -9.35
C LYS A 4 4.12 -7.38 -9.52
N ASP A 5 4.35 -6.96 -10.76
CA ASP A 5 4.94 -5.68 -11.09
C ASP A 5 4.07 -4.52 -10.58
N ILE A 6 2.75 -4.60 -10.78
CA ILE A 6 1.79 -3.59 -10.29
C ILE A 6 1.85 -3.50 -8.76
N ARG A 7 1.79 -4.65 -8.06
CA ARG A 7 1.89 -4.72 -6.60
C ARG A 7 3.19 -4.09 -6.10
N LYS A 8 4.31 -4.46 -6.72
CA LYS A 8 5.62 -3.90 -6.37
C LYS A 8 5.64 -2.39 -6.54
N HIS A 9 5.13 -1.89 -7.67
CA HIS A 9 5.13 -0.46 -7.97
C HIS A 9 4.29 0.35 -6.95
N ILE A 10 3.12 -0.16 -6.57
CA ILE A 10 2.26 0.47 -5.56
C ILE A 10 2.95 0.51 -4.20
N ILE A 11 3.58 -0.59 -3.77
CA ILE A 11 4.34 -0.65 -2.52
C ILE A 11 5.55 0.30 -2.54
N ASP A 12 6.35 0.29 -3.62
CA ASP A 12 7.53 1.15 -3.76
C ASP A 12 7.13 2.64 -3.68
N ASN A 13 6.02 3.02 -4.33
CA ASN A 13 5.48 4.38 -4.24
C ASN A 13 4.97 4.71 -2.83
N GLY A 14 4.27 3.79 -2.16
CA GLY A 14 3.83 3.95 -0.78
C GLY A 14 5.01 4.18 0.19
N ILE A 15 6.06 3.36 0.06
CA ILE A 15 7.32 3.50 0.84
C ILE A 15 7.93 4.88 0.57
N LYS A 16 8.02 5.30 -0.69
CA LYS A 16 8.56 6.61 -1.05
C LYS A 16 7.76 7.74 -0.41
N ASN A 17 6.43 7.73 -0.54
CA ASN A 17 5.56 8.76 0.01
C ASN A 17 5.66 8.83 1.54
N LEU A 18 5.67 7.69 2.23
CA LEU A 18 5.84 7.64 3.69
C LEU A 18 7.21 8.15 4.13
N LYS A 19 8.28 7.86 3.39
CA LYS A 19 9.62 8.41 3.66
C LYS A 19 9.65 9.92 3.50
N GLU A 20 9.05 10.45 2.43
CA GLU A 20 8.94 11.88 2.19
C GLU A 20 8.08 12.59 3.25
N PHE A 21 7.05 11.92 3.76
CA PHE A 21 6.19 12.44 4.82
C PHE A 21 6.87 12.50 6.21
N GLY A 22 7.90 11.68 6.45
CA GLY A 22 8.67 11.68 7.70
C GLY A 22 8.84 10.34 8.40
N TYR A 23 8.54 9.23 7.71
CA TYR A 23 8.73 7.87 8.24
C TYR A 23 9.92 7.17 7.56
N PRO A 24 11.18 7.52 7.90
CA PRO A 24 12.36 7.04 7.17
C PRO A 24 12.61 5.53 7.29
N GLN A 25 12.04 4.88 8.30
CA GLN A 25 12.23 3.45 8.59
C GLN A 25 11.20 2.54 7.90
N VAL A 26 10.28 3.10 7.12
CA VAL A 26 9.32 2.29 6.35
C VAL A 26 10.03 1.47 5.26
N ASP A 27 9.62 0.22 5.12
CA ASP A 27 10.12 -0.73 4.14
C ASP A 27 9.02 -1.73 3.70
N GLU A 28 9.36 -2.62 2.77
CA GLU A 28 8.42 -3.64 2.24
C GLU A 28 7.92 -4.61 3.32
N LYS A 29 8.64 -4.76 4.44
CA LYS A 29 8.30 -5.71 5.51
C LYS A 29 7.35 -5.10 6.53
N ASN A 30 7.33 -3.78 6.68
CA ASN A 30 6.58 -3.10 7.73
C ASN A 30 5.44 -2.21 7.20
N ILE A 31 5.41 -1.85 5.92
CA ILE A 31 4.36 -0.99 5.35
C ILE A 31 2.95 -1.60 5.45
N LEU A 32 2.82 -2.92 5.49
CA LEU A 32 1.51 -3.61 5.55
C LEU A 32 1.07 -4.01 6.97
N ASN A 33 1.99 -4.07 7.93
CA ASN A 33 1.71 -4.62 9.28
C ASN A 33 2.06 -3.68 10.44
N ASN A 34 2.80 -2.60 10.21
CA ASN A 34 2.99 -1.58 11.22
C ASN A 34 1.76 -0.69 11.24
N THR A 35 1.06 -0.61 12.38
CA THR A 35 -0.21 0.10 12.53
C THR A 35 -0.19 1.55 12.01
N VAL A 36 0.92 2.27 12.16
CA VAL A 36 1.02 3.66 11.68
C VAL A 36 1.24 3.71 10.17
N TYR A 37 2.15 2.90 9.65
CA TYR A 37 2.49 2.90 8.22
C TYR A 37 1.34 2.32 7.38
N SER A 38 0.74 1.23 7.86
CA SER A 38 -0.37 0.56 7.19
C SER A 38 -1.63 1.42 7.18
N ALA A 39 -1.93 2.17 8.24
CA ALA A 39 -3.07 3.08 8.26
C ALA A 39 -2.94 4.20 7.22
N PHE A 40 -1.76 4.83 7.13
CA PHE A 40 -1.52 5.89 6.14
C PHE A 40 -1.50 5.33 4.72
N PHE A 41 -0.86 4.18 4.52
CA PHE A 41 -0.83 3.51 3.23
C PHE A 41 -2.23 3.06 2.80
N LEU A 42 -3.05 2.55 3.72
CA LEU A 42 -4.45 2.18 3.49
C LEU A 42 -5.25 3.36 2.96
N SER A 43 -5.16 4.54 3.60
CA SER A 43 -5.85 5.73 3.10
C SER A 43 -5.44 6.08 1.66
N MET A 44 -4.15 5.96 1.32
CA MET A 44 -3.70 6.16 -0.07
C MET A 44 -4.28 5.13 -1.03
N LEU A 45 -4.37 3.85 -0.63
CA LEU A 45 -4.95 2.81 -1.47
C LEU A 45 -6.43 3.08 -1.72
N GLU A 46 -7.20 3.37 -0.67
CA GLU A 46 -8.65 3.63 -0.75
C GLU A 46 -8.98 4.84 -1.63
N GLU A 47 -8.18 5.91 -1.57
CA GLU A 47 -8.34 7.08 -2.43
C GLU A 47 -8.16 6.77 -3.93
N ASN A 48 -7.39 5.73 -4.27
CA ASN A 48 -7.10 5.36 -5.65
C ASN A 48 -8.01 4.24 -6.19
N VAL A 49 -8.78 3.56 -5.35
CA VAL A 49 -9.73 2.53 -5.79
C VAL A 49 -10.76 3.11 -6.74
N GLY A 50 -11.00 2.42 -7.86
CA GLY A 50 -11.96 2.83 -8.89
C GLY A 50 -11.41 3.87 -9.88
N THR A 51 -10.17 4.31 -9.70
CA THR A 51 -9.50 5.24 -10.63
C THR A 51 -9.02 4.52 -11.89
N ASP A 52 -8.51 3.30 -11.75
CA ASP A 52 -8.05 2.48 -12.86
C ASP A 52 -8.33 0.99 -12.61
N SER A 53 -9.23 0.42 -13.40
CA SER A 53 -9.67 -0.98 -13.28
C SER A 53 -8.55 -2.00 -13.44
N ARG A 54 -7.42 -1.61 -14.05
CA ARG A 54 -6.24 -2.48 -14.23
C ARG A 54 -5.48 -2.73 -12.93
N VAL A 55 -5.59 -1.81 -11.96
CA VAL A 55 -4.89 -1.90 -10.67
C VAL A 55 -5.82 -2.17 -9.50
N ASP A 56 -7.13 -1.96 -9.68
CA ASP A 56 -8.15 -2.16 -8.65
C ASP A 56 -8.09 -3.53 -7.96
N GLU A 57 -7.83 -4.59 -8.71
CA GLU A 57 -7.68 -5.93 -8.14
C GLU A 57 -6.53 -5.97 -7.12
N VAL A 58 -5.38 -5.37 -7.46
CA VAL A 58 -4.20 -5.32 -6.60
C VAL A 58 -4.40 -4.40 -5.41
N LEU A 59 -5.09 -3.26 -5.61
CA LEU A 59 -5.43 -2.35 -4.52
C LEU A 59 -6.30 -3.06 -3.48
N LYS A 60 -7.35 -3.77 -3.92
CA LYS A 60 -8.25 -4.51 -3.03
C LYS A 60 -7.54 -5.59 -2.23
N GLU A 61 -6.64 -6.35 -2.86
CA GLU A 61 -5.83 -7.36 -2.15
C GLU A 61 -4.92 -6.74 -1.09
N LEU A 62 -4.27 -5.62 -1.39
CA LEU A 62 -3.41 -4.94 -0.41
C LEU A 62 -4.23 -4.38 0.76
N ILE A 63 -5.43 -3.85 0.51
CA ILE A 63 -6.36 -3.37 1.53
C ILE A 63 -6.78 -4.54 2.44
N GLU A 64 -7.18 -5.67 1.86
CA GLU A 64 -7.57 -6.87 2.60
C GLU A 64 -6.42 -7.36 3.50
N GLU A 65 -5.20 -7.45 2.95
CA GLU A 65 -4.01 -7.86 3.70
C GLU A 65 -3.68 -6.91 4.86
N ILE A 66 -3.85 -5.59 4.68
CA ILE A 66 -3.67 -4.62 5.78
C ILE A 66 -4.69 -4.84 6.89
N ASN A 67 -5.96 -5.06 6.54
CA ASN A 67 -7.04 -5.29 7.49
C ASN A 67 -6.86 -6.62 8.26
N GLU A 68 -6.38 -7.67 7.59
CA GLU A 68 -6.07 -8.94 8.25
C GLU A 68 -4.88 -8.82 9.22
N ASN A 69 -3.88 -8.03 8.87
CA ASN A 69 -2.70 -7.80 9.72
C ASN A 69 -2.97 -6.84 10.89
N ASN A 70 -4.03 -6.02 10.83
CA ASN A 70 -4.39 -5.02 11.82
C ASN A 70 -5.90 -5.09 12.17
N PRO A 71 -6.33 -6.14 12.91
CA PRO A 71 -7.73 -6.36 13.28
C PRO A 71 -8.27 -5.36 14.32
#